data_AF-A0A9D8F0X4-F1
#
_entry.id   AF-A0A9D8F0X4-F1
#
_cell.length_a   1.000
_cell.length_b   1.000
_cell.length_c   1.000
_cell.angle_alpha   90.00
_cell.angle_beta   90.00
_cell.angle_gamma   90.00
#
_symmetry.space_group_name_H-M   'P 1'
#
loop_
_entity.id
_entity.type
_entity.pdbx_description
1 polymer ?
#
loop_
_entity_poly.entity_id
_entity_poly.type
_entity_poly.pdbx_seq_one_letter_code
_entity_poly.pdbx_strand_id
1 'polypeptide(L)'
;MEGTLSMWRSIARFTASIRGALRHSLAATLTLCLVSNALGAGRVLYETGFEASEGFSGKFTLAGQNLWTRFGSGGNGIVTNYFQGLGQQAYLGAVAPTSPDDSLSLYVPLDYKPNPQRQEIVTFSVLMAIQDSTTTNRDDFRWSAYNSKGQRLFSLDFANQELQVSYGLDDGKGFISTGVQFTNDSLYELTVQMNFGRNLWSASANGLNLVNGRPITTKFDGVLDLADIDAVWLPRDPKKPGDNYMLFDNYRVAVEYLDVIPPMLEAVGRLPDGKFLLRVLGEPGVQYQIQASTDLKSWTVLQSALAPSSGAVDFLDMDAPRSNQRFYRAVASKP
;
A
#
# COMPACT_ATOMS: atom_id res chain seq x y z
N MET A 1 61.38 11.96 -14.61
CA MET A 1 60.59 10.72 -14.70
C MET A 1 59.56 10.76 -13.58
N GLU A 2 58.51 11.52 -13.87
CA GLU A 2 57.18 11.42 -13.25
C GLU A 2 56.61 10.01 -13.57
N GLY A 3 55.68 9.42 -12.84
CA GLY A 3 54.90 9.87 -11.70
C GLY A 3 54.25 8.64 -11.06
N THR A 4 53.98 8.76 -9.77
CA THR A 4 53.22 7.80 -8.97
C THR A 4 52.00 8.52 -8.40
N LEU A 5 50.87 7.81 -8.35
CA LEU A 5 49.74 8.03 -7.43
C LEU A 5 49.03 9.40 -7.48
N SER A 6 47.95 9.52 -8.26
CA SER A 6 46.87 10.48 -7.96
C SER A 6 45.52 10.04 -8.51
N MET A 7 44.61 9.56 -7.65
CA MET A 7 43.17 9.85 -7.78
C MET A 7 42.41 9.50 -6.48
N TRP A 8 42.71 10.21 -5.40
CA TRP A 8 41.82 10.34 -4.24
C TRP A 8 41.88 11.79 -3.77
N ARG A 9 40.71 12.37 -3.47
CA ARG A 9 40.40 13.73 -2.97
C ARG A 9 40.02 14.76 -4.04
N SER A 10 38.73 15.06 -4.10
CA SER A 10 38.27 16.45 -4.21
C SER A 10 36.96 16.61 -3.44
N ILE A 11 37.09 17.05 -2.18
CA ILE A 11 36.00 17.60 -1.36
C ILE A 11 36.48 18.98 -0.89
N ALA A 12 35.58 19.97 -1.05
CA ALA A 12 35.57 21.33 -0.51
C ALA A 12 36.32 22.44 -1.28
N ARG A 13 35.56 23.29 -1.98
CA ARG A 13 35.21 24.70 -1.61
C ARG A 13 34.85 25.49 -2.87
N PHE A 14 33.63 26.04 -2.93
CA PHE A 14 33.42 27.39 -3.47
C PHE A 14 32.09 27.95 -2.95
N THR A 15 32.18 29.02 -2.15
CA THR A 15 31.06 29.84 -1.70
C THR A 15 30.89 31.06 -2.59
N ALA A 16 29.63 31.34 -2.93
CA ALA A 16 28.98 32.62 -3.21
C ALA A 16 29.32 33.41 -4.50
N SER A 17 28.31 33.49 -5.39
CA SER A 17 27.83 34.76 -5.94
C SER A 17 26.33 34.65 -6.27
N ILE A 18 25.54 35.53 -5.64
CA ILE A 18 24.09 35.69 -5.76
C ILE A 18 23.82 36.71 -6.88
N ARG A 19 22.84 36.43 -7.76
CA ARG A 19 21.79 37.38 -8.18
C ARG A 19 20.77 36.73 -9.14
N GLY A 20 19.52 36.66 -8.66
CA GLY A 20 18.34 36.99 -9.46
C GLY A 20 17.63 35.87 -10.23
N ALA A 21 16.69 35.19 -9.57
CA ALA A 21 15.34 34.98 -10.11
C ALA A 21 14.44 34.41 -9.00
N LEU A 22 13.70 35.29 -8.30
CA LEU A 22 12.54 34.87 -7.53
C LEU A 22 11.48 34.34 -8.50
N ARG A 23 11.24 33.03 -8.50
CA ARG A 23 9.97 32.43 -8.92
C ARG A 23 9.56 31.39 -7.87
N HIS A 24 8.69 31.86 -6.98
CA HIS A 24 7.76 31.15 -6.12
C HIS A 24 7.56 29.66 -6.47
N SER A 25 8.42 28.77 -5.95
CA SER A 25 8.03 27.40 -5.70
C SER A 25 7.31 27.38 -4.36
N LEU A 26 5.97 27.42 -4.41
CA LEU A 26 5.16 27.04 -3.25
C LEU A 26 5.56 25.62 -2.87
N ALA A 27 6.20 25.49 -1.70
CA ALA A 27 6.26 24.22 -1.00
C ALA A 27 4.81 23.83 -0.67
N ALA A 28 4.27 22.87 -1.43
CA ALA A 28 3.01 22.23 -1.10
C ALA A 28 3.26 21.32 0.10
N THR A 29 3.07 21.85 1.30
CA THR A 29 3.01 21.03 2.51
C THR A 29 1.75 20.17 2.43
N LEU A 30 1.89 18.94 1.97
CA LEU A 30 0.83 17.94 1.99
C LEU A 30 0.51 17.64 3.46
N THR A 31 -0.53 18.26 3.97
CA THR A 31 -1.02 17.99 5.33
C THR A 31 -1.92 16.77 5.24
N LEU A 32 -1.37 15.61 5.57
CA LEU A 32 -2.13 14.37 5.73
C LEU A 32 -3.06 14.54 6.94
N CYS A 33 -4.33 14.85 6.69
CA CYS A 33 -5.35 14.80 7.74
C CYS A 33 -5.63 13.32 8.05
N LEU A 34 -4.89 12.77 9.01
CA LEU A 34 -5.31 11.55 9.71
C LEU A 34 -6.62 11.89 10.43
N VAL A 35 -7.74 11.34 9.95
CA VAL A 35 -8.95 11.25 10.76
C VAL A 35 -8.62 10.23 11.84
N SER A 36 -8.21 10.71 13.01
CA SER A 36 -8.01 9.88 14.18
C SER A 36 -9.38 9.43 14.70
N ASN A 37 -9.88 8.30 14.17
CA ASN A 37 -10.87 7.54 14.91
C ASN A 37 -10.15 6.97 16.14
N ALA A 38 -10.76 7.10 17.32
CA ALA A 38 -10.28 6.41 18.50
C ALA A 38 -10.33 4.90 18.19
N LEU A 39 -9.16 4.30 18.00
CA LEU A 39 -9.03 2.87 17.75
C LEU A 39 -9.40 2.13 19.03
N GLY A 40 -10.36 1.21 18.96
CA GLY A 40 -10.54 0.21 20.01
C GLY A 40 -9.27 -0.66 20.10
N ALA A 41 -8.95 -1.21 21.26
CA ALA A 41 -7.73 -1.97 21.50
C ALA A 41 -7.52 -3.08 20.46
N GLY A 42 -6.65 -2.84 19.47
CA GLY A 42 -6.36 -3.78 18.39
C GLY A 42 -5.53 -4.99 18.85
N ARG A 43 -5.45 -6.01 17.99
CA ARG A 43 -4.64 -7.21 18.21
C ARG A 43 -3.66 -7.41 17.05
N VAL A 44 -2.39 -7.65 17.35
CA VAL A 44 -1.40 -8.10 16.36
C VAL A 44 -1.65 -9.56 16.02
N LEU A 45 -1.78 -9.88 14.72
CA LEU A 45 -1.84 -11.26 14.23
C LEU A 45 -0.44 -11.82 14.05
N TYR A 46 0.45 -11.04 13.44
CA TYR A 46 1.86 -11.38 13.25
C TYR A 46 2.66 -10.10 13.03
N GLU A 47 3.89 -10.05 13.57
CA GLU A 47 4.86 -9.00 13.25
C GLU A 47 6.29 -9.52 13.35
N THR A 48 7.19 -8.95 12.55
CA THR A 48 8.62 -9.28 12.57
C THR A 48 9.45 -8.13 11.98
N GLY A 49 10.60 -7.84 12.58
CA GLY A 49 11.69 -7.03 12.01
C GLY A 49 12.79 -7.89 11.37
N PHE A 50 12.58 -9.21 11.31
CA PHE A 50 13.54 -10.19 10.80
C PHE A 50 14.87 -10.20 11.57
N GLU A 51 14.85 -9.82 12.83
CA GLU A 51 16.04 -9.63 13.64
C GLU A 51 16.60 -10.95 14.17
N ALA A 52 17.91 -10.97 14.45
CA ALA A 52 18.56 -12.14 15.02
C ALA A 52 18.00 -12.48 16.41
N SER A 53 17.56 -11.46 17.16
CA SER A 53 16.86 -11.63 18.43
C SER A 53 15.48 -12.27 18.29
N GLU A 54 14.85 -12.18 17.11
CA GLU A 54 13.59 -12.85 16.79
C GLU A 54 13.83 -14.28 16.29
N GLY A 55 15.10 -14.70 16.10
CA GLY A 55 15.49 -16.05 15.70
C GLY A 55 15.88 -16.20 14.23
N PHE A 56 15.96 -15.10 13.48
CA PHE A 56 16.37 -15.14 12.08
C PHE A 56 17.88 -15.18 11.89
N SER A 57 18.34 -15.84 10.83
CA SER A 57 19.74 -15.92 10.45
C SER A 57 19.95 -15.71 8.96
N GLY A 58 20.86 -14.80 8.61
CA GLY A 58 21.37 -14.62 7.24
C GLY A 58 22.14 -15.81 6.66
N LYS A 59 22.30 -16.92 7.41
CA LYS A 59 22.92 -18.15 6.92
C LYS A 59 21.95 -19.06 6.17
N PHE A 60 20.64 -18.84 6.32
CA PHE A 60 19.61 -19.70 5.76
C PHE A 60 18.64 -18.90 4.89
N THR A 61 17.89 -19.60 4.04
CA THR A 61 16.74 -19.02 3.32
C THR A 61 15.71 -18.52 4.33
N LEU A 62 14.95 -17.48 3.99
CA LEU A 62 13.85 -17.01 4.84
C LEU A 62 12.79 -18.10 4.99
N ALA A 63 12.42 -18.74 3.88
CA ALA A 63 11.55 -19.91 3.93
C ALA A 63 12.17 -21.00 4.81
N GLY A 64 11.41 -21.46 5.81
CA GLY A 64 11.81 -22.40 6.85
C GLY A 64 12.19 -21.76 8.19
N GLN A 65 12.22 -20.42 8.29
CA GLN A 65 12.52 -19.71 9.54
C GLN A 65 11.24 -19.10 10.15
N ASN A 66 11.00 -19.28 11.44
CA ASN A 66 9.97 -18.55 12.20
C ASN A 66 8.60 -18.45 11.51
N LEU A 67 8.06 -19.61 11.10
CA LEU A 67 6.79 -19.79 10.39
C LEU A 67 6.77 -19.33 8.92
N TRP A 68 7.81 -18.63 8.44
CA TRP A 68 7.91 -18.30 7.03
C TRP A 68 8.02 -19.56 6.20
N THR A 69 7.13 -19.68 5.23
CA THR A 69 7.09 -20.76 4.27
C THR A 69 7.03 -20.16 2.86
N ARG A 70 6.90 -21.02 1.86
CA ARG A 70 6.91 -20.60 0.46
C ARG A 70 6.01 -21.44 -0.44
N PHE A 71 5.62 -20.83 -1.56
CA PHE A 71 5.20 -21.53 -2.76
C PHE A 71 6.19 -21.22 -3.88
N GLY A 72 6.55 -22.23 -4.67
CA GLY A 72 7.58 -22.12 -5.71
C GLY A 72 9.00 -22.02 -5.16
N SER A 73 9.91 -21.47 -5.98
CA SER A 73 11.33 -21.39 -5.65
C SER A 73 12.01 -20.16 -6.25
N GLY A 74 13.18 -19.84 -5.72
CA GLY A 74 13.93 -18.64 -6.06
C GLY A 74 14.77 -18.15 -4.88
N GLY A 75 15.58 -17.14 -5.13
CA GLY A 75 16.40 -16.51 -4.10
C GLY A 75 15.53 -15.89 -3.02
N ASN A 76 15.86 -16.19 -1.78
CA ASN A 76 15.28 -15.57 -0.59
C ASN A 76 16.21 -15.76 0.61
N GLY A 77 16.11 -14.86 1.59
CA GLY A 77 16.97 -14.91 2.75
C GLY A 77 16.89 -13.65 3.58
N ILE A 78 17.88 -13.48 4.44
CA ILE A 78 18.06 -12.33 5.31
C ILE A 78 19.38 -11.65 4.96
N VAL A 79 19.33 -10.34 4.75
CA VAL A 79 20.50 -9.46 4.56
C VAL A 79 20.58 -8.45 5.70
N THR A 80 21.63 -7.64 5.74
CA THR A 80 21.85 -6.68 6.84
C THR A 80 22.29 -5.34 6.30
N ASN A 81 21.85 -4.26 6.94
CA ASN A 81 22.23 -2.87 6.66
C ASN A 81 21.92 -2.38 5.24
N TYR A 82 20.95 -3.00 4.56
CA TYR A 82 20.39 -2.42 3.33
C TYR A 82 19.45 -1.27 3.66
N PHE A 83 18.69 -1.38 4.76
CA PHE A 83 17.94 -0.28 5.33
C PHE A 83 18.76 0.35 6.46
N GLN A 84 19.16 1.61 6.27
CA GLN A 84 20.08 2.28 7.19
C GLN A 84 19.50 2.34 8.61
N GLY A 85 20.19 1.70 9.56
CA GLY A 85 19.81 1.72 10.98
C GLY A 85 18.73 0.71 11.38
N LEU A 86 18.28 -0.16 10.47
CA LEU A 86 17.23 -1.16 10.73
C LEU A 86 17.76 -2.60 10.77
N GLY A 87 19.03 -2.81 11.10
CA GLY A 87 19.54 -4.17 11.34
C GLY A 87 19.37 -5.11 10.14
N GLN A 88 18.58 -6.16 10.30
CA GLN A 88 18.34 -7.19 9.28
C GLN A 88 17.12 -6.89 8.40
N GLN A 89 17.12 -7.38 7.16
CA GLN A 89 15.99 -7.27 6.25
C GLN A 89 15.77 -8.59 5.53
N ALA A 90 14.53 -8.93 5.25
CA ALA A 90 14.20 -10.03 4.37
C ALA A 90 14.34 -9.63 2.89
N TYR A 91 14.61 -10.61 2.03
CA TYR A 91 14.55 -10.42 0.59
C TYR A 91 13.95 -11.61 -0.15
N LEU A 92 13.46 -11.34 -1.35
CA LEU A 92 13.20 -12.34 -2.39
C LEU A 92 13.57 -11.81 -3.78
N GLY A 93 14.05 -12.69 -4.66
CA GLY A 93 14.57 -12.36 -5.98
C GLY A 93 16.05 -12.70 -6.15
N ALA A 94 16.70 -12.06 -7.13
CA ALA A 94 18.10 -12.18 -7.51
C ALA A 94 18.59 -13.55 -8.03
N VAL A 95 18.05 -14.67 -7.52
CA VAL A 95 18.44 -16.03 -7.92
C VAL A 95 17.24 -16.74 -8.51
N ALA A 96 17.37 -17.22 -9.74
CA ALA A 96 16.29 -17.80 -10.52
C ALA A 96 15.49 -18.90 -9.79
N PRO A 97 14.17 -19.01 -10.03
CA PRO A 97 13.40 -20.19 -9.67
C PRO A 97 14.03 -21.46 -10.24
N THR A 98 13.92 -22.55 -9.49
CA THR A 98 14.35 -23.88 -9.94
C THR A 98 13.19 -24.56 -10.64
N SER A 99 13.42 -25.04 -11.86
CA SER A 99 12.44 -25.83 -12.62
C SER A 99 11.82 -26.94 -11.76
N PRO A 100 10.49 -27.12 -11.75
CA PRO A 100 9.53 -26.54 -12.70
C PRO A 100 8.95 -25.18 -12.31
N ASP A 101 9.37 -24.61 -11.17
CA ASP A 101 8.80 -23.35 -10.69
C ASP A 101 9.20 -22.18 -11.59
N ASP A 102 8.31 -21.21 -11.70
CA ASP A 102 8.50 -19.98 -12.47
C ASP A 102 8.45 -18.72 -11.61
N SER A 103 8.24 -18.88 -10.30
CA SER A 103 7.94 -17.81 -9.36
C SER A 103 8.25 -18.23 -7.92
N LEU A 104 8.26 -17.24 -7.03
CA LEU A 104 8.39 -17.45 -5.59
C LEU A 104 7.37 -16.59 -4.84
N SER A 105 6.58 -17.21 -3.98
CA SER A 105 5.84 -16.53 -2.91
C SER A 105 6.43 -16.87 -1.55
N LEU A 106 6.60 -15.87 -0.69
CA LEU A 106 6.99 -16.02 0.71
C LEU A 106 5.89 -15.48 1.61
N TYR A 107 5.49 -16.26 2.61
CA TYR A 107 4.38 -15.90 3.48
C TYR A 107 4.45 -16.59 4.84
N VAL A 108 3.65 -16.08 5.77
CA VAL A 108 3.33 -16.71 7.04
C VAL A 108 1.84 -17.05 7.06
N PRO A 109 1.44 -18.29 7.42
CA PRO A 109 0.03 -18.62 7.60
C PRO A 109 -0.56 -17.84 8.79
N LEU A 110 -1.64 -17.10 8.55
CA LEU A 110 -2.39 -16.34 9.54
C LEU A 110 -3.70 -17.04 9.94
N ASP A 111 -4.36 -17.72 9.00
CA ASP A 111 -5.66 -18.41 9.16
C ASP A 111 -6.73 -17.54 9.87
N TYR A 112 -6.73 -16.24 9.58
CA TYR A 112 -7.58 -15.28 10.25
C TYR A 112 -8.97 -15.25 9.66
N LYS A 113 -9.99 -15.48 10.50
CA LYS A 113 -11.40 -15.40 10.15
C LYS A 113 -12.03 -14.16 10.78
N PRO A 114 -12.25 -13.08 10.01
CA PRO A 114 -12.87 -11.86 10.50
C PRO A 114 -14.26 -12.15 11.08
N ASN A 115 -14.58 -11.50 12.18
CA ASN A 115 -15.91 -11.58 12.78
C ASN A 115 -16.85 -10.63 12.03
N PRO A 116 -17.85 -11.13 11.26
CA PRO A 116 -18.72 -10.26 10.47
C PRO A 116 -19.66 -9.39 11.32
N GLN A 117 -19.82 -9.71 12.62
CA GLN A 117 -20.57 -8.89 13.58
C GLN A 117 -19.71 -7.79 14.22
N ARG A 118 -18.39 -7.78 13.99
CA ARG A 118 -17.48 -6.72 14.46
C ARG A 118 -16.92 -5.97 13.26
N GLN A 119 -16.85 -4.65 13.41
CA GLN A 119 -16.21 -3.77 12.43
C GLN A 119 -14.68 -3.91 12.56
N GLU A 120 -14.14 -4.94 11.93
CA GLU A 120 -12.70 -5.26 11.94
C GLU A 120 -12.04 -4.71 10.67
N ILE A 121 -10.99 -3.91 10.87
CA ILE A 121 -10.03 -3.61 9.81
C ILE A 121 -8.79 -4.44 10.06
N VAL A 122 -8.43 -5.28 9.10
CA VAL A 122 -7.10 -5.88 9.06
C VAL A 122 -6.17 -4.91 8.36
N THR A 123 -5.10 -4.49 9.04
CA THR A 123 -4.06 -3.64 8.49
C THR A 123 -2.79 -4.44 8.33
N PHE A 124 -2.31 -4.52 7.10
CA PHE A 124 -0.98 -4.98 6.74
C PHE A 124 -0.08 -3.79 6.50
N SER A 125 1.09 -3.78 7.11
CA SER A 125 2.13 -2.78 6.87
C SER A 125 3.48 -3.46 6.66
N VAL A 126 4.30 -2.88 5.79
CA VAL A 126 5.67 -3.33 5.53
C VAL A 126 6.51 -2.17 5.02
N LEU A 127 7.78 -2.13 5.45
CA LEU A 127 8.79 -1.28 4.84
C LEU A 127 9.44 -2.06 3.71
N MET A 128 9.46 -1.53 2.49
CA MET A 128 9.99 -2.24 1.32
C MET A 128 10.78 -1.36 0.37
N ALA A 129 11.65 -1.99 -0.43
CA ALA A 129 12.30 -1.38 -1.58
C ALA A 129 12.50 -2.43 -2.68
N ILE A 130 12.37 -2.01 -3.94
CA ILE A 130 12.68 -2.85 -5.10
C ILE A 130 14.02 -2.40 -5.67
N GLN A 131 15.01 -3.29 -5.56
CA GLN A 131 16.34 -3.07 -6.11
C GLN A 131 16.32 -3.37 -7.60
N ASP A 132 16.75 -2.42 -8.44
CA ASP A 132 16.70 -2.64 -9.90
C ASP A 132 17.72 -3.70 -10.35
N SER A 133 17.45 -4.26 -11.52
CA SER A 133 18.34 -5.19 -12.21
C SER A 133 19.58 -4.46 -12.69
N THR A 134 20.76 -5.06 -12.53
CA THR A 134 21.97 -4.61 -13.20
C THR A 134 22.03 -5.10 -14.65
N THR A 135 21.08 -5.96 -15.04
CA THR A 135 20.89 -6.48 -16.40
C THR A 135 19.71 -5.80 -17.11
N THR A 136 19.43 -6.20 -18.35
CA THR A 136 18.26 -5.70 -19.08
C THR A 136 16.93 -6.34 -18.66
N ASN A 137 16.99 -7.46 -17.93
CA ASN A 137 15.80 -8.21 -17.55
C ASN A 137 15.29 -7.67 -16.23
N ARG A 138 14.04 -7.20 -16.21
CA ARG A 138 13.37 -6.70 -15.01
C ARG A 138 12.18 -7.58 -14.71
N ASP A 139 12.09 -8.03 -13.48
CA ASP A 139 11.02 -8.90 -13.00
C ASP A 139 10.05 -8.12 -12.13
N ASP A 140 8.86 -8.66 -11.92
CA ASP A 140 7.82 -7.97 -11.17
C ASP A 140 7.74 -8.48 -9.74
N PHE A 141 7.30 -7.61 -8.83
CA PHE A 141 7.10 -7.93 -7.43
C PHE A 141 5.67 -7.62 -7.01
N ARG A 142 5.11 -8.43 -6.10
CA ARG A 142 3.75 -8.23 -5.60
C ARG A 142 3.63 -8.40 -4.10
N TRP A 143 2.60 -7.77 -3.58
CA TRP A 143 1.95 -8.18 -2.35
C TRP A 143 0.58 -8.75 -2.69
N SER A 144 0.31 -10.00 -2.33
CA SER A 144 -0.93 -10.70 -2.69
C SER A 144 -1.60 -11.29 -1.46
N ALA A 145 -2.90 -11.07 -1.30
CA ALA A 145 -3.67 -11.64 -0.19
C ALA A 145 -4.47 -12.86 -0.67
N TYR A 146 -4.49 -13.94 0.11
CA TYR A 146 -5.29 -15.13 -0.18
C TYR A 146 -6.24 -15.47 0.97
N ASN A 147 -7.31 -16.19 0.63
CA ASN A 147 -8.24 -16.75 1.60
C ASN A 147 -7.87 -18.19 1.99
N SER A 148 -8.59 -18.75 2.97
CA SER A 148 -8.34 -20.10 3.50
C SER A 148 -8.54 -21.24 2.49
N LYS A 149 -9.00 -20.94 1.27
CA LYS A 149 -9.11 -21.91 0.17
C LYS A 149 -7.93 -21.82 -0.81
N GLY A 150 -6.91 -21.00 -0.50
CA GLY A 150 -5.79 -20.72 -1.40
C GLY A 150 -6.20 -19.88 -2.61
N GLN A 151 -7.33 -19.17 -2.56
CA GLN A 151 -7.77 -18.33 -3.66
C GLN A 151 -7.25 -16.92 -3.43
N ARG A 152 -6.59 -16.37 -4.45
CA ARG A 152 -6.13 -14.97 -4.46
C ARG A 152 -7.34 -14.05 -4.39
N LEU A 153 -7.36 -13.16 -3.40
CA LEU A 153 -8.37 -12.12 -3.20
C LEU A 153 -8.04 -10.91 -4.07
N PHE A 154 -6.86 -10.34 -3.85
CA PHE A 154 -6.33 -9.21 -4.63
C PHE A 154 -4.80 -9.20 -4.58
N SER A 155 -4.20 -8.40 -5.46
CA SER A 155 -2.76 -8.12 -5.47
C SER A 155 -2.48 -6.65 -5.75
N LEU A 156 -1.40 -6.15 -5.14
CA LEU A 156 -0.70 -4.94 -5.55
C LEU A 156 0.57 -5.36 -6.27
N ASP A 157 0.76 -4.89 -7.49
CA ASP A 157 1.86 -5.24 -8.38
C ASP A 157 2.76 -4.04 -8.63
N PHE A 158 4.05 -4.27 -8.53
CA PHE A 158 5.11 -3.31 -8.81
C PHE A 158 5.86 -3.82 -10.05
N ALA A 159 5.41 -3.34 -11.20
CA ALA A 159 5.96 -3.70 -12.49
C ALA A 159 7.31 -2.99 -12.68
N ASN A 160 8.41 -3.72 -12.52
CA ASN A 160 9.74 -3.11 -12.44
C ASN A 160 10.22 -2.58 -13.79
N GLN A 161 9.76 -3.16 -14.89
CA GLN A 161 10.11 -2.66 -16.22
C GLN A 161 9.49 -1.30 -16.53
N GLU A 162 8.24 -1.09 -16.15
CA GLU A 162 7.47 0.13 -16.43
C GLU A 162 7.50 1.13 -15.26
N LEU A 163 8.07 0.74 -14.11
CA LEU A 163 8.07 1.48 -12.85
C LEU A 163 6.67 1.89 -12.41
N GLN A 164 5.68 1.02 -12.67
CA GLN A 164 4.28 1.29 -12.44
C GLN A 164 3.74 0.44 -11.31
N VAL A 165 2.87 1.04 -10.49
CA VAL A 165 2.05 0.31 -9.52
C VAL A 165 0.68 0.02 -10.12
N SER A 166 0.26 -1.24 -10.06
CA SER A 166 -1.05 -1.71 -10.52
C SER A 166 -1.71 -2.56 -9.44
N TYR A 167 -3.03 -2.76 -9.53
CA TYR A 167 -3.74 -3.73 -8.69
C TYR A 167 -4.53 -4.71 -9.55
N GLY A 168 -4.71 -5.93 -9.04
CA GLY A 168 -5.48 -6.97 -9.73
C GLY A 168 -6.46 -7.63 -8.77
N LEU A 169 -7.71 -7.77 -9.20
CA LEU A 169 -8.78 -8.45 -8.44
C LEU A 169 -8.94 -9.91 -8.89
N ASP A 170 -9.81 -10.66 -8.21
CA ASP A 170 -10.14 -12.06 -8.52
C ASP A 170 -11.19 -12.25 -9.63
N ASP A 171 -11.39 -11.23 -10.48
CA ASP A 171 -12.39 -11.20 -11.55
C ASP A 171 -11.86 -11.63 -12.93
N GLY A 172 -10.57 -11.94 -13.03
CA GLY A 172 -9.93 -12.38 -14.27
C GLY A 172 -9.71 -11.28 -15.30
N LYS A 173 -9.88 -9.99 -14.95
CA LYS A 173 -9.69 -8.87 -15.89
C LYS A 173 -8.26 -8.36 -16.00
N GLY A 174 -7.32 -9.00 -15.29
CA GLY A 174 -5.92 -8.59 -15.25
C GLY A 174 -5.66 -7.43 -14.29
N PHE A 175 -4.52 -6.76 -14.49
CA PHE A 175 -4.08 -5.67 -13.64
C PHE A 175 -4.53 -4.31 -14.18
N ILE A 176 -4.94 -3.44 -13.26
CA ILE A 176 -5.40 -2.08 -13.52
C ILE A 176 -4.34 -1.13 -12.95
N SER A 177 -3.79 -0.26 -13.80
CA SER A 177 -2.85 0.77 -13.36
C SER A 177 -3.49 1.69 -12.32
N THR A 178 -2.72 2.00 -11.27
CA THR A 178 -3.09 3.01 -10.27
C THR A 178 -2.81 4.43 -10.76
N GLY A 179 -2.06 4.59 -11.85
CA GLY A 179 -1.48 5.86 -12.29
C GLY A 179 -0.26 6.31 -11.47
N VAL A 180 0.12 5.56 -10.42
CA VAL A 180 1.28 5.85 -9.59
C VAL A 180 2.50 5.12 -10.14
N GLN A 181 3.63 5.84 -10.14
CA GLN A 181 4.95 5.28 -10.43
C GLN A 181 5.75 5.11 -9.13
N PHE A 182 6.66 4.15 -9.11
CA PHE A 182 7.64 4.00 -8.05
C PHE A 182 9.05 4.23 -8.58
N THR A 183 10.01 4.37 -7.68
CA THR A 183 11.42 4.54 -7.98
C THR A 183 12.17 3.40 -7.32
N ASN A 184 13.05 2.74 -8.07
CA ASN A 184 13.92 1.72 -7.50
C ASN A 184 14.78 2.28 -6.38
N ASP A 185 15.24 1.38 -5.51
CA ASP A 185 16.15 1.64 -4.41
C ASP A 185 15.61 2.62 -3.36
N SER A 186 14.37 3.09 -3.53
CA SER A 186 13.68 3.98 -2.61
C SER A 186 12.87 3.17 -1.61
N LEU A 187 12.85 3.66 -0.36
CA LEU A 187 12.06 3.07 0.71
C LEU A 187 10.60 3.50 0.63
N TYR A 188 9.72 2.51 0.78
CA TYR A 188 8.27 2.70 0.84
C TYR A 188 7.71 2.04 2.08
N GLU A 189 7.02 2.82 2.91
CA GLU A 189 6.09 2.30 3.90
C GLU A 189 4.77 1.99 3.19
N LEU A 190 4.58 0.71 2.86
CA LEU A 190 3.34 0.22 2.27
C LEU A 190 2.36 -0.11 3.40
N THR A 191 1.13 0.37 3.25
CA THR A 191 0.01 0.01 4.13
C THR A 191 -1.15 -0.46 3.28
N VAL A 192 -1.75 -1.59 3.66
CA VAL A 192 -2.98 -2.15 3.08
C VAL A 192 -4.00 -2.31 4.20
N GLN A 193 -5.19 -1.75 4.00
CA GLN A 193 -6.30 -1.87 4.93
C GLN A 193 -7.41 -2.70 4.29
N MET A 194 -7.90 -3.70 5.00
CA MET A 194 -8.95 -4.61 4.56
C MET A 194 -10.12 -4.57 5.54
N ASN A 195 -11.25 -4.09 5.07
CA ASN A 195 -12.53 -4.14 5.75
C ASN A 195 -13.34 -5.32 5.20
N PHE A 196 -13.25 -6.46 5.87
CA PHE A 196 -13.95 -7.68 5.46
C PHE A 196 -15.47 -7.56 5.57
N GLY A 197 -15.98 -6.82 6.57
CA GLY A 197 -17.42 -6.58 6.73
C GLY A 197 -18.04 -5.81 5.56
N ARG A 198 -17.27 -4.96 4.89
CA ARG A 198 -17.69 -4.22 3.69
C ARG A 198 -17.20 -4.83 2.38
N ASN A 199 -16.37 -5.88 2.45
CA ASN A 199 -15.65 -6.41 1.30
C ASN A 199 -14.88 -5.29 0.58
N LEU A 200 -14.11 -4.47 1.30
CA LEU A 200 -13.33 -3.37 0.71
C LEU A 200 -11.89 -3.39 1.19
N TRP A 201 -10.95 -3.12 0.29
CA TRP A 201 -9.56 -2.85 0.62
C TRP A 201 -9.05 -1.56 -0.02
N SER A 202 -8.05 -0.98 0.63
CA SER A 202 -7.32 0.19 0.17
C SER A 202 -5.83 -0.01 0.41
N ALA A 203 -4.99 0.70 -0.35
CA ALA A 203 -3.54 0.67 -0.16
C ALA A 203 -2.93 2.06 -0.34
N SER A 204 -1.85 2.32 0.40
CA SER A 204 -1.04 3.53 0.29
C SER A 204 0.44 3.22 0.45
N ALA A 205 1.30 3.99 -0.20
CA ALA A 205 2.76 3.97 0.03
C ALA A 205 3.23 5.37 0.46
N ASN A 206 3.93 5.46 1.59
CA ASN A 206 4.36 6.74 2.19
C ASN A 206 3.18 7.73 2.36
N GLY A 207 2.00 7.21 2.68
CA GLY A 207 0.75 7.97 2.77
C GLY A 207 0.10 8.39 1.44
N LEU A 208 0.76 8.17 0.29
CA LEU A 208 0.16 8.38 -1.03
C LEU A 208 -0.81 7.23 -1.34
N ASN A 209 -2.07 7.55 -1.64
CA ASN A 209 -3.08 6.56 -1.99
C ASN A 209 -2.73 5.87 -3.33
N LEU A 210 -2.64 4.54 -3.30
CA LEU A 210 -2.44 3.68 -4.47
C LEU A 210 -3.77 3.07 -4.94
N VAL A 211 -4.57 2.59 -3.98
CA VAL A 211 -5.86 1.95 -4.21
C VAL A 211 -6.86 2.47 -3.20
N ASN A 212 -8.03 2.87 -3.69
CA ASN A 212 -9.11 3.40 -2.87
C ASN A 212 -10.36 2.51 -2.98
N GLY A 213 -10.64 1.74 -1.93
CA GLY A 213 -11.90 1.03 -1.72
C GLY A 213 -12.30 0.11 -2.87
N ARG A 214 -11.49 -0.92 -3.13
CA ARG A 214 -11.80 -1.97 -4.11
C ARG A 214 -12.31 -3.24 -3.43
N PRO A 215 -13.10 -4.08 -4.11
CA PRO A 215 -13.56 -5.34 -3.52
C PRO A 215 -12.39 -6.21 -3.05
N ILE A 216 -12.47 -6.79 -1.84
CA ILE A 216 -11.52 -7.83 -1.42
C ILE A 216 -11.73 -9.08 -2.29
N THR A 217 -12.99 -9.44 -2.55
CA THR A 217 -13.39 -10.40 -3.56
C THR A 217 -14.52 -9.85 -4.41
N THR A 218 -14.51 -10.13 -5.69
CA THR A 218 -15.59 -9.82 -6.63
C THR A 218 -16.63 -10.94 -6.72
N LYS A 219 -16.40 -12.07 -6.05
CA LYS A 219 -17.28 -13.24 -6.06
C LYS A 219 -18.34 -13.10 -4.99
N PHE A 220 -19.60 -13.30 -5.37
CA PHE A 220 -20.74 -13.17 -4.46
C PHE A 220 -20.70 -14.17 -3.30
N ASP A 221 -20.23 -15.40 -3.54
CA ASP A 221 -20.05 -16.48 -2.56
C ASP A 221 -18.58 -16.68 -2.17
N GLY A 222 -17.73 -15.67 -2.45
CA GLY A 222 -16.31 -15.69 -2.12
C GLY A 222 -16.08 -15.80 -0.62
N VAL A 223 -15.05 -16.56 -0.23
CA VAL A 223 -14.64 -16.63 1.18
C VAL A 223 -13.92 -15.35 1.56
N LEU A 224 -14.50 -14.63 2.52
CA LEU A 224 -13.98 -13.38 3.09
C LEU A 224 -13.23 -13.66 4.40
N ASP A 225 -12.12 -14.37 4.29
CA ASP A 225 -11.14 -14.56 5.36
C ASP A 225 -9.72 -14.33 4.82
N LEU A 226 -8.72 -14.33 5.69
CA LEU A 226 -7.33 -14.06 5.35
C LEU A 226 -6.44 -15.21 5.78
N ALA A 227 -5.99 -16.01 4.82
CA ALA A 227 -5.02 -17.07 5.06
C ALA A 227 -3.62 -16.49 5.22
N ASP A 228 -3.20 -15.62 4.31
CA ASP A 228 -1.84 -15.11 4.23
C ASP A 228 -1.78 -13.84 3.36
N ILE A 229 -0.65 -13.14 3.48
CA ILE A 229 -0.26 -12.03 2.61
C ILE A 229 1.18 -12.27 2.16
N ASP A 230 1.32 -12.52 0.87
CA ASP A 230 2.56 -13.02 0.27
C ASP A 230 3.40 -11.87 -0.28
N ALA A 231 4.70 -11.90 -0.01
CA ALA A 231 5.69 -11.27 -0.86
C ALA A 231 5.92 -12.18 -2.08
N VAL A 232 5.68 -11.68 -3.29
CA VAL A 232 5.75 -12.48 -4.52
C VAL A 232 6.79 -11.90 -5.47
N TRP A 233 7.64 -12.77 -6.02
CA TRP A 233 8.53 -12.46 -7.13
C TRP A 233 8.11 -13.23 -8.37
N LEU A 234 7.99 -12.50 -9.48
CA LEU A 234 7.48 -12.99 -10.76
C LEU A 234 8.46 -12.61 -11.88
N PRO A 235 9.42 -13.49 -12.18
CA PRO A 235 10.21 -13.40 -13.39
C PRO A 235 9.37 -13.24 -14.64
N ARG A 236 9.71 -12.26 -15.48
CA ARG A 236 9.06 -12.10 -16.80
C ARG A 236 9.50 -13.17 -17.80
N ASP A 237 10.76 -13.58 -17.71
CA ASP A 237 11.28 -14.80 -18.33
C ASP A 237 11.90 -15.67 -17.23
N PRO A 238 11.18 -16.69 -16.74
CA PRO A 238 11.69 -17.57 -15.67
C PRO A 238 12.99 -18.31 -16.01
N LYS A 239 13.36 -18.41 -17.29
CA LYS A 239 14.63 -19.00 -17.72
C LYS A 239 15.78 -17.99 -17.72
N LYS A 240 15.46 -16.70 -17.70
CA LYS A 240 16.39 -15.57 -17.72
C LYS A 240 15.88 -14.43 -16.83
N PRO A 241 15.62 -14.67 -15.54
CA PRO A 241 15.22 -13.59 -14.65
C PRO A 241 16.31 -12.52 -14.58
N GLY A 242 15.92 -11.31 -14.20
CA GLY A 242 16.88 -10.32 -13.76
C GLY A 242 17.49 -10.67 -12.40
N ASP A 243 18.50 -9.91 -12.01
CA ASP A 243 19.12 -9.96 -10.69
C ASP A 243 18.48 -8.98 -9.69
N ASN A 244 17.33 -8.41 -10.07
CA ASN A 244 16.50 -7.55 -9.21
C ASN A 244 15.89 -8.35 -8.05
N TYR A 245 15.61 -7.68 -6.94
CA TYR A 245 15.03 -8.28 -5.75
C TYR A 245 14.23 -7.25 -4.94
N MET A 246 13.23 -7.72 -4.21
CA MET A 246 12.52 -6.91 -3.23
C MET A 246 13.13 -7.15 -1.86
N LEU A 247 13.50 -6.06 -1.19
CA LEU A 247 13.81 -6.02 0.23
C LEU A 247 12.54 -5.66 1.00
N PHE A 248 12.34 -6.28 2.15
CA PHE A 248 11.24 -5.94 3.04
C PHE A 248 11.57 -6.18 4.51
N ASP A 249 10.98 -5.36 5.36
CA ASP A 249 11.21 -5.31 6.79
C ASP A 249 9.98 -4.75 7.51
N ASN A 250 9.92 -4.83 8.84
CA ASN A 250 8.79 -4.39 9.65
C ASN A 250 7.45 -4.94 9.13
N TYR A 251 7.44 -6.22 8.73
CA TYR A 251 6.22 -6.90 8.28
C TYR A 251 5.28 -7.01 9.47
N ARG A 252 4.08 -6.45 9.36
CA ARG A 252 3.10 -6.46 10.44
C ARG A 252 1.70 -6.61 9.90
N VAL A 253 0.93 -7.51 10.50
CA VAL A 253 -0.50 -7.68 10.28
C VAL A 253 -1.20 -7.55 11.62
N ALA A 254 -2.10 -6.58 11.72
CA ALA A 254 -2.89 -6.33 12.92
C ALA A 254 -4.37 -6.13 12.59
N VAL A 255 -5.21 -6.40 13.58
CA VAL A 255 -6.63 -6.14 13.55
C VAL A 255 -6.90 -4.92 14.41
N GLU A 256 -7.53 -3.93 13.83
CA GLU A 256 -8.03 -2.76 14.50
C GLU A 256 -9.55 -2.82 14.57
N TYR A 257 -10.10 -2.49 15.74
CA TYR A 257 -11.53 -2.38 15.91
C TYR A 257 -11.93 -0.94 15.70
N LEU A 258 -12.89 -0.75 14.79
CA LEU A 258 -13.49 0.54 14.60
C LEU A 258 -14.76 0.67 15.40
N ASP A 259 -14.82 1.73 16.20
CA ASP A 259 -16.06 2.17 16.85
C ASP A 259 -17.06 2.74 15.84
N VAL A 260 -16.57 3.18 14.67
CA VAL A 260 -17.33 3.64 13.48
C VAL A 260 -16.47 3.44 12.22
N ILE A 261 -17.04 2.89 11.15
CA ILE A 261 -16.36 2.78 9.85
C ILE A 261 -16.13 4.17 9.23
N PRO A 262 -14.87 4.53 8.88
CA PRO A 262 -14.57 5.65 8.02
C PRO A 262 -15.41 5.58 6.72
N PRO A 263 -16.13 6.65 6.37
CA PRO A 263 -16.83 6.70 5.10
C PRO A 263 -15.84 6.62 3.94
N MET A 264 -16.16 5.84 2.92
CA MET A 264 -15.52 5.96 1.62
C MET A 264 -16.23 7.06 0.85
N LEU A 265 -15.47 7.98 0.26
CA LEU A 265 -16.00 9.08 -0.53
C LEU A 265 -15.67 8.87 -2.01
N GLU A 266 -16.71 8.77 -2.83
CA GLU A 266 -16.61 8.68 -4.28
C GLU A 266 -17.01 10.01 -4.91
N ALA A 267 -16.20 10.49 -5.85
CA ALA A 267 -16.61 11.57 -6.73
C ALA A 267 -17.44 10.99 -7.87
N VAL A 268 -18.76 11.18 -7.84
CA VAL A 268 -19.65 10.74 -8.93
C VAL A 268 -19.45 11.62 -10.16
N GLY A 269 -19.25 12.93 -9.94
CA GLY A 269 -18.80 13.84 -10.98
C GLY A 269 -19.52 15.19 -10.96
N ARG A 270 -19.16 16.04 -11.94
CA ARG A 270 -19.79 17.35 -12.13
C ARG A 270 -21.01 17.22 -13.03
N LEU A 271 -22.12 17.80 -12.61
CA LEU A 271 -23.37 17.87 -13.37
C LEU A 271 -23.30 18.99 -14.43
N PRO A 272 -24.18 18.99 -15.45
CA PRO A 272 -24.20 20.01 -16.51
C PRO A 272 -24.37 21.45 -16.00
N ASP A 273 -25.03 21.65 -14.87
CA ASP A 273 -25.20 22.96 -14.21
C ASP A 273 -24.01 23.36 -13.33
N GLY A 274 -22.92 22.58 -13.35
CA GLY A 274 -21.68 22.83 -12.63
C GLY A 274 -21.68 22.33 -11.18
N LYS A 275 -22.80 21.83 -10.66
CA LYS A 275 -22.87 21.24 -9.32
C LYS A 275 -22.06 19.95 -9.26
N PHE A 276 -21.66 19.55 -8.07
CA PHE A 276 -20.81 18.38 -7.89
C PHE A 276 -21.50 17.32 -7.05
N LEU A 277 -21.61 16.10 -7.59
CA LEU A 277 -22.23 14.97 -6.93
C LEU A 277 -21.16 14.07 -6.31
N LEU A 278 -21.33 13.81 -5.01
CA LEU A 278 -20.48 12.95 -4.19
C LEU A 278 -21.31 11.79 -3.67
N ARG A 279 -20.70 10.62 -3.53
CA ARG A 279 -21.32 9.47 -2.88
C ARG A 279 -20.50 9.07 -1.67
N VAL A 280 -21.15 8.99 -0.52
CA VAL A 280 -20.58 8.41 0.69
C VAL A 280 -21.06 6.98 0.81
N LEU A 281 -20.12 6.06 1.00
CA LEU A 281 -20.40 4.68 1.36
C LEU A 281 -19.95 4.47 2.80
N GLY A 282 -20.87 4.07 3.67
CA GLY A 282 -20.66 3.91 5.10
C GLY A 282 -21.63 2.90 5.74
N GLU A 283 -21.70 2.88 7.06
CA GLU A 283 -22.59 2.01 7.82
C GLU A 283 -24.04 2.51 7.77
N PRO A 284 -25.01 1.64 7.44
CA PRO A 284 -26.43 1.95 7.63
C PRO A 284 -26.74 2.45 9.04
N GLY A 285 -27.55 3.49 9.15
CA GLY A 285 -27.92 4.09 10.44
C GLY A 285 -26.83 4.94 11.09
N VAL A 286 -25.66 5.10 10.46
CA VAL A 286 -24.65 6.09 10.88
C VAL A 286 -24.89 7.41 10.18
N GLN A 287 -24.73 8.52 10.91
CA GLN A 287 -24.85 9.85 10.34
C GLN A 287 -23.51 10.29 9.74
N TYR A 288 -23.56 10.75 8.50
CA TYR A 288 -22.41 11.23 7.77
C TYR A 288 -22.54 12.71 7.45
N GLN A 289 -21.43 13.42 7.56
CA GLN A 289 -21.28 14.81 7.14
C GLN A 289 -20.33 14.89 5.95
N ILE A 290 -20.74 15.61 4.91
CA ILE A 290 -19.80 16.06 3.87
C ILE A 290 -19.28 17.43 4.26
N GLN A 291 -17.96 17.54 4.28
CA GLN A 291 -17.26 18.79 4.49
C GLN A 291 -16.51 19.17 3.22
N ALA A 292 -16.46 20.47 2.95
CA ALA A 292 -15.67 21.01 1.86
C ALA A 292 -14.67 22.05 2.34
N SER A 293 -13.57 22.17 1.62
CA SER A 293 -12.52 23.15 1.86
C SER A 293 -12.04 23.76 0.54
N THR A 294 -11.56 24.99 0.59
CA THR A 294 -10.87 25.66 -0.52
C THR A 294 -9.35 25.71 -0.32
N ASP A 295 -8.85 25.37 0.87
CA ASP A 295 -7.45 25.52 1.28
C ASP A 295 -6.85 24.29 1.99
N LEU A 296 -7.63 23.19 2.12
CA LEU A 296 -7.35 21.97 2.89
C LEU A 296 -7.17 22.17 4.41
N LYS A 297 -7.32 23.40 4.92
CA LYS A 297 -7.12 23.75 6.32
C LYS A 297 -8.46 24.03 7.01
N SER A 298 -9.29 24.85 6.37
CA SER A 298 -10.58 25.28 6.85
C SER A 298 -11.66 24.42 6.20
N TRP A 299 -12.38 23.65 7.01
CA TRP A 299 -13.41 22.71 6.55
C TRP A 299 -14.78 23.16 7.02
N THR A 300 -15.72 23.30 6.08
CA THR A 300 -17.10 23.68 6.35
C THR A 300 -18.03 22.52 6.04
N VAL A 301 -18.96 22.22 6.95
CA VAL A 301 -20.01 21.23 6.71
C VAL A 301 -20.96 21.74 5.64
N LEU A 302 -21.12 20.98 4.56
CA LEU A 302 -22.09 21.28 3.50
C LEU A 302 -23.45 20.70 3.83
N GLN A 303 -23.48 19.40 4.11
CA GLN A 303 -24.68 18.61 4.28
C GLN A 303 -24.41 17.47 5.27
N SER A 304 -25.48 16.96 5.88
CA SER A 304 -25.45 15.79 6.76
C SER A 304 -26.63 14.89 6.46
N ALA A 305 -26.45 13.59 6.51
CA ALA A 305 -27.52 12.63 6.29
C ALA A 305 -27.26 11.30 7.02
N LEU A 306 -28.34 10.65 7.45
CA LEU A 306 -28.30 9.30 7.99
C LEU A 306 -28.16 8.32 6.82
N ALA A 307 -27.19 7.41 6.89
CA ALA A 307 -27.05 6.39 5.87
C ALA A 307 -28.26 5.43 5.88
N PRO A 308 -28.90 5.20 4.72
CA PRO A 308 -30.01 4.24 4.61
C PRO A 308 -29.51 2.79 4.75
N SER A 309 -30.42 1.82 4.68
CA SER A 309 -30.07 0.38 4.75
C SER A 309 -29.06 -0.08 3.70
N SER A 310 -28.93 0.63 2.58
CA SER A 310 -27.91 0.36 1.55
C SER A 310 -26.51 0.85 1.93
N GLY A 311 -26.37 1.66 2.99
CA GLY A 311 -25.09 2.27 3.39
C GLY A 311 -24.58 3.35 2.44
N ALA A 312 -25.34 3.70 1.40
CA ALA A 312 -24.94 4.67 0.39
C ALA A 312 -25.77 5.95 0.50
N VAL A 313 -25.08 7.11 0.51
CA VAL A 313 -25.69 8.44 0.56
C VAL A 313 -25.09 9.32 -0.52
N ASP A 314 -25.93 9.94 -1.33
CA ASP A 314 -25.51 10.92 -2.32
C ASP A 314 -25.67 12.34 -1.77
N PHE A 315 -24.62 13.15 -1.95
CA PHE A 315 -24.56 14.55 -1.55
C PHE A 315 -24.30 15.43 -2.76
N LEU A 316 -25.09 16.49 -2.90
CA LEU A 316 -24.97 17.43 -4.02
C LEU A 316 -24.46 18.77 -3.50
N ASP A 317 -23.22 19.14 -3.88
CA ASP A 317 -22.68 20.48 -3.64
C ASP A 317 -23.28 21.45 -4.66
N MET A 318 -24.24 22.24 -4.18
CA MET A 318 -24.94 23.29 -4.94
C MET A 318 -24.06 24.52 -5.17
N ASP A 319 -23.03 24.74 -4.36
CA ASP A 319 -22.14 25.91 -4.41
C ASP A 319 -20.81 25.63 -5.13
N ALA A 320 -20.60 24.39 -5.57
CA ALA A 320 -19.48 24.01 -6.42
C ALA A 320 -19.27 24.91 -7.66
N PRO A 321 -20.32 25.40 -8.37
CA PRO A 321 -20.14 26.34 -9.48
C PRO A 321 -19.52 27.68 -9.07
N ARG A 322 -19.68 28.10 -7.81
CA ARG A 322 -19.24 29.41 -7.30
C ARG A 322 -17.80 29.38 -6.76
N SER A 323 -17.15 28.22 -6.81
CA SER A 323 -15.82 28.00 -6.25
C SER A 323 -14.85 27.59 -7.35
N ASN A 324 -13.70 28.26 -7.45
CA ASN A 324 -12.66 27.90 -8.44
C ASN A 324 -12.01 26.54 -8.14
N GLN A 325 -12.00 26.13 -6.87
CA GLN A 325 -11.48 24.85 -6.41
C GLN A 325 -12.24 24.41 -5.14
N ARG A 326 -12.47 23.11 -5.00
CA ARG A 326 -13.09 22.48 -3.83
C ARG A 326 -12.40 21.15 -3.54
N PHE A 327 -12.11 20.91 -2.27
CA PHE A 327 -11.72 19.61 -1.72
C PHE A 327 -12.85 19.10 -0.85
N TYR A 328 -13.03 17.78 -0.80
CA TYR A 328 -14.12 17.16 -0.05
C TYR A 328 -13.59 16.09 0.89
N ARG A 329 -14.23 15.96 2.07
CA ARG A 329 -14.05 14.83 2.96
C ARG A 329 -15.40 14.43 3.56
N ALA A 330 -15.54 13.15 3.84
CA ALA A 330 -16.67 12.62 4.58
C ALA A 330 -16.24 12.32 6.01
N VAL A 331 -17.12 12.61 6.98
CA VAL A 331 -16.87 12.33 8.40
C VAL A 331 -18.10 11.64 8.97
N ALA A 332 -17.89 10.57 9.71
CA ALA A 332 -18.96 10.00 10.51
C ALA A 332 -19.17 10.88 11.75
N SER A 333 -20.41 11.26 12.02
CA SER A 333 -20.80 11.87 13.29
C SER A 333 -21.65 10.85 14.04
N LYS A 334 -21.14 10.33 15.16
CA LYS A 334 -22.02 9.64 16.11
C LYS A 334 -23.01 10.67 16.70
N PRO A 335 -24.28 10.32 16.92
CA PRO A 335 -25.13 11.05 17.83
C PRO A 335 -24.58 11.02 19.27
#